data_AF-A0A7R9HR60-F1
#
_entry.id   AF-A0A7R9HR60-F1
#
_cell.length_a   1.000
_cell.length_b   1.000
_cell.length_c   1.000
_cell.angle_alpha   90.00
_cell.angle_beta   90.00
_cell.angle_gamma   90.00
#
_symmetry.space_group_name_H-M   'P 1'
#
loop_
_entity.id
_entity.type
_entity.pdbx_description
1 polymer ?
#
loop_
_entity_poly.entity_id
_entity_poly.type
_entity_poly.pdbx_seq_one_letter_code
_entity_poly.pdbx_strand_id
1 'polypeptide(L)'
;MHTTFATCSVSPGVVFRAIETKRHLFSSSESSNMVDAAVLEKLESGYAKLAASDSKSLLKKYLTKEIFDNLKTKKTSFGSTLLDVIQSGLENHDSGVGIYAPDAEAYTLFSDLFDPIIEDYHGGFKKTDKHPPKEWGDVDTLGNLDPNGEFIISTRVRCGRSLEGYPFNPCLTEAQYKEMEDKVSKTLSGLEGELKGKFHPLTGMDKTTQQQLIDDHFLFKEGDRFLQAANACRYWPSGRGIYHNDNKTFLVWCNEEDHLRIISMQPGGDLGQVMLYE
;
A
#
# COMPACT_ATOMS: atom_id res chain seq x y z
N MET A 1 -20.09 -27.79 2.58
CA MET A 1 -20.38 -26.37 2.85
C MET A 1 -19.44 -25.54 2.00
N HIS A 2 -19.97 -24.78 1.04
CA HIS A 2 -19.20 -23.80 0.29
C HIS A 2 -19.02 -22.58 1.19
N THR A 3 -17.83 -22.40 1.75
CA THR A 3 -17.46 -21.19 2.49
C THR A 3 -17.17 -20.10 1.48
N THR A 4 -18.16 -19.24 1.21
CA THR A 4 -17.98 -18.06 0.38
C THR A 4 -17.35 -16.96 1.24
N PHE A 5 -16.04 -16.73 1.08
CA PHE A 5 -15.37 -15.59 1.69
C PHE A 5 -15.73 -14.32 0.92
N ALA A 6 -16.69 -13.55 1.43
CA ALA A 6 -16.89 -12.17 0.97
C ALA A 6 -15.82 -11.29 1.61
N THR A 7 -14.63 -11.26 1.00
CA THR A 7 -13.62 -10.24 1.34
C THR A 7 -13.96 -8.98 0.55
N CYS A 8 -14.43 -7.93 1.22
CA CYS A 8 -14.42 -6.59 0.63
C CYS A 8 -12.98 -6.06 0.70
N SER A 9 -12.11 -6.61 -0.15
CA SER A 9 -10.74 -6.13 -0.32
C SER A 9 -10.74 -4.98 -1.31
N VAL A 10 -11.02 -3.76 -0.82
CA VAL A 10 -10.53 -2.58 -1.53
C VAL A 10 -9.01 -2.70 -1.50
N SER A 11 -8.40 -2.92 -2.67
CA SER A 11 -6.95 -3.02 -2.81
C SER A 11 -6.36 -1.66 -2.47
N PRO A 12 -5.45 -1.58 -1.48
CA PRO A 12 -4.87 -0.31 -1.04
C PRO A 12 -3.70 0.07 -1.97
N GLY A 13 -3.97 0.20 -3.27
CA GLY A 13 -2.95 0.63 -4.26
C GLY A 13 -3.06 2.10 -4.65
N VAL A 14 -4.11 2.79 -4.19
CA VAL A 14 -4.39 4.18 -4.57
C VAL A 14 -4.67 4.98 -3.30
N VAL A 15 -3.63 5.66 -2.83
CA VAL A 15 -3.70 6.55 -1.67
C VAL A 15 -4.44 7.82 -2.07
N PHE A 16 -5.53 8.14 -1.37
CA PHE A 16 -6.29 9.37 -1.57
C PHE A 16 -5.45 10.61 -1.26
N ARG A 17 -5.57 11.60 -2.14
CA ARG A 17 -4.85 12.87 -2.11
C ARG A 17 -5.35 13.75 -0.96
N ALA A 18 -4.62 13.76 0.14
CA ALA A 18 -4.60 14.85 1.12
C ALA A 18 -3.13 15.20 1.45
N ILE A 19 -2.41 15.74 0.46
CA ILE A 19 -1.04 16.24 0.67
C ILE A 19 -1.07 17.75 0.46
N GLU A 20 -1.11 18.50 1.56
CA GLU A 20 -0.64 19.89 1.56
C GLU A 20 0.88 19.87 1.45
N THR A 21 1.41 20.13 0.26
CA THR A 21 2.85 20.17 0.02
C THR A 21 3.42 21.51 0.51
N LYS A 22 4.05 21.52 1.70
CA LYS A 22 5.05 22.54 2.03
C LYS A 22 6.40 22.13 1.45
N ARG A 23 6.82 22.81 0.38
CA ARG A 23 8.15 22.65 -0.26
C ARG A 23 9.25 22.66 0.81
N HIS A 24 9.91 21.52 1.02
CA HIS A 24 11.18 21.45 1.73
C HIS A 24 12.31 21.33 0.70
N LEU A 25 13.27 22.24 0.79
CA LEU A 25 14.43 22.32 -0.08
C LEU A 25 15.44 21.23 0.33
N PHE A 26 15.49 20.13 -0.41
CA PHE A 26 16.64 19.22 -0.37
C PHE A 26 17.74 19.73 -1.30
N SER A 27 18.97 19.71 -0.80
CA SER A 27 20.19 20.08 -1.55
C SER A 27 20.41 19.13 -2.72
N SER A 28 20.19 19.60 -3.95
CA SER A 28 20.41 18.83 -5.18
C SER A 28 21.90 18.77 -5.54
N SER A 29 22.51 17.58 -5.50
CA SER A 29 23.64 17.29 -6.38
C SER A 29 23.11 17.18 -7.80
N GLU A 30 23.74 17.84 -8.78
CA GLU A 30 23.39 17.79 -10.21
C GLU A 30 23.48 16.34 -10.74
N SER A 31 22.42 15.57 -10.56
CA SER A 31 22.19 14.32 -11.30
C SER A 31 21.53 14.69 -12.62
N SER A 32 22.00 14.11 -13.73
CA SER A 32 21.42 14.37 -15.05
C SER A 32 19.89 14.23 -15.00
N ASN A 33 19.18 15.29 -15.42
CA ASN A 33 17.71 15.33 -15.48
C ASN A 33 17.12 14.38 -16.53
N MET A 34 17.94 13.59 -17.22
CA MET A 34 17.48 12.63 -18.21
C MET A 34 17.33 11.23 -17.61
N VAL A 35 16.25 10.55 -18.00
CA VAL A 35 16.08 9.12 -17.76
C VAL A 35 17.18 8.34 -18.49
N ASP A 36 17.76 7.35 -17.80
CA ASP A 36 18.84 6.51 -18.34
C ASP A 36 18.38 5.74 -19.59
N ALA A 37 19.26 5.58 -20.58
CA ALA A 37 18.96 4.87 -21.82
C ALA A 37 18.50 3.41 -21.59
N ALA A 38 19.05 2.73 -20.59
CA ALA A 38 18.64 1.37 -20.22
C ALA A 38 17.23 1.35 -19.60
N VAL A 39 16.82 2.40 -18.89
CA VAL A 39 15.45 2.54 -18.38
C VAL A 39 14.48 2.75 -19.55
N LEU A 40 14.84 3.59 -20.52
CA LEU A 40 14.03 3.81 -21.72
C LEU A 40 13.88 2.53 -22.56
N GLU A 41 14.94 1.74 -22.71
CA GLU A 41 14.89 0.45 -23.41
C GLU A 41 13.93 -0.52 -22.72
N LYS A 42 14.00 -0.63 -21.39
CA LYS A 42 13.07 -1.45 -20.60
C LYS A 42 11.62 -0.98 -20.74
N LEU A 43 11.40 0.33 -20.70
CA LEU A 43 10.08 0.92 -20.90
C LEU A 43 9.49 0.58 -22.27
N GLU A 44 10.25 0.77 -23.35
CA GLU A 44 9.78 0.47 -24.71
C GLU A 44 9.51 -1.03 -24.89
N SER A 45 10.42 -1.88 -24.41
CA SER A 45 10.26 -3.34 -24.48
C SER A 45 9.04 -3.81 -23.69
N GLY A 46 8.88 -3.32 -22.46
CA GLY A 46 7.76 -3.66 -21.60
C GLY A 46 6.43 -3.15 -22.16
N TYR A 47 6.39 -1.91 -22.64
CA TYR A 47 5.21 -1.35 -23.29
C TYR A 47 4.77 -2.19 -24.49
N ALA A 48 5.71 -2.57 -25.37
CA ALA A 48 5.40 -3.40 -26.53
C ALA A 48 4.81 -4.77 -26.13
N LYS A 49 5.37 -5.41 -25.10
CA LYS A 49 4.86 -6.69 -24.55
C LYS A 49 3.47 -6.54 -23.95
N LEU A 50 3.24 -5.48 -23.17
CA LEU A 50 1.93 -5.21 -22.57
C LEU A 50 0.87 -4.94 -23.64
N ALA A 51 1.22 -4.13 -24.65
CA ALA A 51 0.33 -3.80 -25.77
C ALA A 51 -0.07 -5.06 -26.57
N ALA A 52 0.87 -5.98 -26.78
CA ALA A 52 0.64 -7.25 -27.48
C ALA A 52 -0.04 -8.34 -26.64
N SER A 53 -0.13 -8.16 -25.32
CA SER A 53 -0.75 -9.14 -24.42
C SER A 53 -2.28 -9.16 -24.52
N ASP A 54 -2.93 -10.08 -23.80
CA ASP A 54 -4.38 -10.11 -23.58
C ASP A 54 -4.81 -9.49 -22.24
N SER A 55 -3.86 -8.89 -21.49
CA SER A 55 -4.06 -8.25 -20.18
C SER A 55 -5.31 -7.38 -20.13
N LYS A 56 -5.98 -7.40 -18.98
CA LYS A 56 -7.17 -6.61 -18.64
C LYS A 56 -6.89 -5.53 -17.60
N SER A 57 -5.62 -5.27 -17.31
CA SER A 57 -5.20 -4.32 -16.29
C SER A 57 -5.64 -2.89 -16.62
N LEU A 58 -5.91 -2.09 -15.60
CA LEU A 58 -6.14 -0.65 -15.78
C LEU A 58 -4.91 0.05 -16.38
N LEU A 59 -3.70 -0.41 -16.04
CA LEU A 59 -2.47 0.04 -16.69
C LEU A 59 -2.57 -0.07 -18.22
N LYS A 60 -2.92 -1.25 -18.75
CA LYS A 60 -3.03 -1.43 -20.20
C LYS A 60 -4.19 -0.62 -20.80
N LYS A 61 -5.30 -0.52 -20.07
CA LYS A 61 -6.47 0.25 -20.51
C LYS A 61 -6.14 1.73 -20.72
N TYR A 62 -5.32 2.33 -19.84
CA TYR A 62 -5.08 3.77 -19.83
C TYR A 62 -3.69 4.20 -20.31
N LEU A 63 -2.69 3.32 -20.34
CA LEU A 63 -1.37 3.63 -20.90
C LEU A 63 -1.41 3.57 -22.44
N THR A 64 -2.00 4.58 -23.06
CA THR A 64 -1.96 4.75 -24.52
C THR A 64 -0.54 5.07 -24.99
N LYS A 65 -0.26 4.91 -26.29
CA LYS A 65 1.07 5.23 -26.83
C LYS A 65 1.42 6.71 -26.63
N GLU A 66 0.43 7.59 -26.78
CA GLU A 66 0.56 9.02 -26.52
C GLU A 66 0.94 9.31 -25.06
N ILE A 67 0.21 8.74 -24.09
CA ILE A 67 0.53 8.92 -22.66
C ILE A 67 1.91 8.35 -22.34
N PHE A 68 2.22 7.16 -22.85
CA PHE A 68 3.52 6.53 -22.65
C PHE A 68 4.68 7.40 -23.19
N ASP A 69 4.58 7.89 -24.42
CA ASP A 69 5.60 8.73 -25.04
C ASP A 69 5.78 10.07 -24.32
N ASN A 70 4.69 10.64 -23.80
CA ASN A 70 4.71 11.88 -23.02
C ASN A 70 5.32 11.70 -21.62
N LEU A 71 5.25 10.51 -21.02
CA LEU A 71 5.65 10.26 -19.64
C LEU A 71 7.02 9.55 -19.49
N LYS A 72 7.45 8.75 -20.48
CA LYS A 72 8.62 7.85 -20.35
C LYS A 72 9.97 8.53 -20.05
N THR A 73 10.10 9.82 -20.37
CA THR A 73 11.32 10.62 -20.13
C THR A 73 11.27 11.47 -18.87
N LYS A 74 10.15 11.44 -18.12
CA LYS A 74 9.97 12.22 -16.89
C LYS A 74 10.58 11.49 -15.68
N LYS A 75 11.04 12.29 -14.71
CA LYS A 75 11.67 11.83 -13.47
C LYS A 75 11.26 12.73 -12.30
N THR A 76 10.94 12.14 -11.14
CA THR A 76 10.60 12.89 -9.91
C THR A 76 11.86 13.45 -9.27
N SER A 77 11.71 14.33 -8.28
CA SER A 77 12.81 14.82 -7.43
C SER A 77 13.50 13.72 -6.62
N PHE A 78 12.83 12.59 -6.36
CA PHE A 78 13.40 11.38 -5.75
C PHE A 78 14.15 10.50 -6.76
N GLY A 79 14.09 10.86 -8.04
CA GLY A 79 14.72 10.14 -9.13
C GLY A 79 13.89 9.00 -9.70
N SER A 80 12.64 8.86 -9.29
CA SER A 80 11.70 7.85 -9.77
C SER A 80 11.24 8.14 -11.18
N THR A 81 11.09 7.10 -11.97
CA THR A 81 10.74 7.15 -13.40
C THR A 81 9.38 6.50 -13.65
N LEU A 82 8.89 6.59 -14.90
CA LEU A 82 7.71 5.82 -15.29
C LEU A 82 7.90 4.31 -15.09
N LEU A 83 9.14 3.80 -15.20
CA LEU A 83 9.40 2.37 -15.03
C LEU A 83 9.03 1.93 -13.62
N ASP A 84 9.47 2.69 -12.61
CA ASP A 84 9.15 2.40 -11.20
C ASP A 84 7.64 2.41 -10.93
N VAL A 85 6.88 3.19 -11.71
CA VAL A 85 5.43 3.25 -11.62
C VAL A 85 4.73 2.03 -12.21
N ILE A 86 5.19 1.56 -13.38
CA ILE A 86 4.45 0.56 -14.19
C ILE A 86 5.09 -0.84 -14.18
N GLN A 87 6.29 -1.01 -13.60
CA GLN A 87 7.07 -2.25 -13.69
C GLN A 87 6.27 -3.48 -13.27
N SER A 88 5.52 -3.40 -12.16
CA SER A 88 4.69 -4.52 -11.71
C SER A 88 3.67 -4.96 -12.76
N GLY A 89 2.98 -4.03 -13.44
CA GLY A 89 2.02 -4.37 -14.48
C GLY A 89 2.65 -4.80 -15.81
N LEU A 90 3.90 -4.39 -16.08
CA LEU A 90 4.68 -4.88 -17.22
C LEU A 90 5.17 -6.31 -17.01
N GLU A 91 5.47 -6.71 -15.78
CA GLU A 91 5.93 -8.07 -15.45
C GLU A 91 4.76 -9.03 -15.18
N ASN A 92 3.69 -8.53 -14.55
CA ASN A 92 2.53 -9.31 -14.14
C ASN A 92 1.29 -8.90 -14.95
N HIS A 93 1.16 -9.43 -16.17
CA HIS A 93 0.08 -9.07 -17.10
C HIS A 93 -1.33 -9.42 -16.61
N ASP A 94 -1.46 -10.26 -15.59
CA ASP A 94 -2.73 -10.60 -14.94
C ASP A 94 -3.09 -9.66 -13.77
N SER A 95 -2.35 -8.57 -13.59
CA SER A 95 -2.71 -7.48 -12.67
C SER A 95 -4.10 -6.92 -12.96
N GLY A 96 -4.88 -6.63 -11.91
CA GLY A 96 -6.12 -5.85 -12.05
C GLY A 96 -5.85 -4.37 -12.34
N VAL A 97 -4.89 -3.77 -11.65
CA VAL A 97 -4.49 -2.35 -11.83
C VAL A 97 -3.13 -2.25 -12.51
N GLY A 98 -2.05 -2.66 -11.83
CA GLY A 98 -0.71 -2.79 -12.40
C GLY A 98 0.22 -1.57 -12.25
N ILE A 99 -0.14 -0.58 -11.44
CA ILE A 99 0.73 0.57 -11.14
C ILE A 99 0.87 0.80 -9.63
N TYR A 100 2.02 1.35 -9.23
CA TYR A 100 2.32 1.78 -7.87
C TYR A 100 2.98 3.16 -7.89
N ALA A 101 2.75 3.98 -6.89
CA ALA A 101 3.49 5.23 -6.73
C ALA A 101 4.81 4.95 -5.98
N PRO A 102 5.98 5.29 -6.54
CA PRO A 102 7.27 5.16 -5.85
C PRO A 102 7.50 6.26 -4.81
N ASP A 103 6.91 7.43 -5.04
CA ASP A 103 6.93 8.58 -4.14
C ASP A 103 5.65 9.42 -4.32
N ALA A 104 5.43 10.40 -3.44
CA ALA A 104 4.23 11.25 -3.49
C ALA A 104 4.17 12.17 -4.71
N GLU A 105 5.32 12.59 -5.26
CA GLU A 105 5.39 13.45 -6.44
C GLU A 105 4.92 12.71 -7.70
N ALA A 106 5.10 11.39 -7.76
CA ALA A 106 4.69 10.54 -8.86
C ALA A 106 3.21 10.69 -9.22
N TYR A 107 2.32 10.84 -8.22
CA TYR A 107 0.89 11.09 -8.46
C TYR A 107 0.63 12.38 -9.25
N THR A 108 1.50 13.39 -9.13
CA THR A 108 1.37 14.65 -9.86
C THR A 108 2.14 14.61 -11.18
N LEU A 109 3.37 14.09 -11.20
CA LEU A 109 4.20 14.06 -12.40
C LEU A 109 3.65 13.13 -13.49
N PHE A 110 3.08 12.00 -13.07
CA PHE A 110 2.47 10.98 -13.93
C PHE A 110 0.94 11.02 -13.87
N SER A 111 0.35 12.18 -13.56
CA SER A 111 -1.10 12.33 -13.40
C SER A 111 -1.91 11.88 -14.61
N ASP A 112 -1.37 12.03 -15.82
CA ASP A 112 -2.06 11.62 -17.06
C ASP A 112 -2.30 10.11 -17.13
N LEU A 113 -1.55 9.32 -16.35
CA LEU A 113 -1.78 7.90 -16.15
C LEU A 113 -2.55 7.62 -14.84
N PHE A 114 -2.18 8.25 -13.72
CA PHE A 114 -2.82 8.01 -12.44
C PHE A 114 -4.29 8.47 -12.43
N ASP A 115 -4.58 9.73 -12.77
CA ASP A 115 -5.92 10.31 -12.69
C ASP A 115 -7.02 9.40 -13.29
N PRO A 116 -6.92 8.93 -14.55
CA PRO A 116 -7.96 8.08 -15.14
C PRO A 116 -8.05 6.68 -14.50
N ILE A 117 -6.94 6.13 -14.00
CA ILE A 117 -6.94 4.84 -13.29
C ILE A 117 -7.62 4.98 -11.92
N ILE A 118 -7.36 6.08 -11.21
CA ILE A 118 -8.00 6.40 -9.92
C ILE A 118 -9.51 6.58 -10.14
N GLU A 119 -9.90 7.36 -11.15
CA GLU A 119 -11.31 7.59 -11.47
C GLU A 119 -12.05 6.27 -11.77
N ASP A 120 -11.46 5.38 -12.56
CA ASP A 120 -12.06 4.08 -12.91
C ASP A 120 -12.14 3.14 -11.70
N TYR A 121 -11.03 2.96 -10.98
CA TYR A 121 -10.96 2.04 -9.84
C TYR A 121 -11.91 2.44 -8.70
N HIS A 122 -12.05 3.75 -8.44
CA HIS A 122 -12.89 4.26 -7.35
C HIS A 122 -14.34 4.58 -7.78
N GLY A 123 -14.74 4.25 -9.00
CA GLY A 123 -16.12 4.42 -9.46
C GLY A 123 -16.54 5.89 -9.60
N GLY A 124 -15.59 6.78 -9.90
CA GLY A 124 -15.81 8.22 -10.04
C GLY A 124 -14.97 9.04 -9.06
N PHE A 125 -13.92 9.68 -9.58
CA PHE A 125 -13.10 10.66 -8.87
C PHE A 125 -12.38 11.53 -9.89
N LYS A 126 -13.04 12.61 -10.33
CA LYS A 126 -12.52 13.47 -11.39
C LYS A 126 -11.27 14.20 -10.91
N LYS A 127 -10.43 14.64 -11.84
CA LYS A 127 -9.26 15.49 -11.55
C LYS A 127 -9.57 16.76 -10.74
N THR A 128 -10.80 17.27 -10.84
CA THR A 128 -11.29 18.43 -10.08
C THR A 128 -11.76 18.11 -8.67
N ASP A 129 -12.00 16.83 -8.39
CA ASP A 129 -12.52 16.38 -7.12
C ASP A 129 -11.41 16.37 -6.06
N LYS A 130 -11.82 16.49 -4.80
CA LYS A 130 -10.94 16.42 -3.65
C LYS A 130 -11.53 15.42 -2.68
N HIS A 131 -10.67 14.55 -2.14
CA HIS A 131 -11.09 13.67 -1.06
C HIS A 131 -11.57 14.54 0.12
N PRO A 132 -12.71 14.21 0.75
CA PRO A 132 -13.22 14.99 1.87
C PRO A 132 -12.26 14.95 3.07
N PRO A 133 -12.42 15.88 4.04
CA PRO A 133 -11.79 15.73 5.34
C PRO A 133 -12.13 14.37 5.97
N LYS A 134 -11.22 13.84 6.79
CA LYS A 134 -11.45 12.59 7.52
C LYS A 134 -12.68 12.73 8.41
N GLU A 135 -13.66 11.85 8.21
CA GLU A 135 -14.88 11.75 9.00
C GLU A 135 -15.17 10.28 9.26
N TRP A 136 -15.29 9.90 10.53
CA TRP A 136 -15.60 8.51 10.92
C TRP A 136 -17.12 8.25 10.92
N GLY A 137 -17.92 9.32 10.96
CA GLY A 137 -19.37 9.24 11.06
C GLY A 137 -19.83 8.84 12.47
N ASP A 138 -21.10 8.48 12.57
CA ASP A 138 -21.69 8.03 13.83
C ASP A 138 -21.51 6.52 13.99
N VAL A 139 -20.45 6.14 14.72
CA VAL A 139 -20.06 4.73 14.92
C VAL A 139 -21.15 3.96 15.68
N ASP A 140 -21.96 4.64 16.50
CA ASP A 140 -23.05 4.00 17.26
C ASP A 140 -24.20 3.55 16.34
N THR A 141 -24.25 4.03 15.08
CA THR A 141 -25.20 3.54 14.07
C THR A 141 -24.78 2.21 13.45
N LEU A 142 -23.53 1.78 13.67
CA LEU A 142 -23.01 0.50 13.20
C LEU A 142 -23.36 -0.57 14.22
N GLY A 143 -24.05 -1.62 13.77
CA GLY A 143 -24.47 -2.74 14.62
C GLY A 143 -23.80 -4.06 14.25
N ASN A 144 -24.19 -5.11 14.96
CA ASN A 144 -23.83 -6.47 14.60
C ASN A 144 -24.52 -6.88 13.29
N LEU A 145 -23.71 -7.15 12.26
CA LEU A 145 -24.13 -7.55 10.93
C LEU A 145 -24.74 -8.96 10.88
N ASP A 146 -24.48 -9.78 11.89
CA ASP A 146 -25.01 -11.13 12.04
C ASP A 146 -25.23 -11.47 13.52
N PRO A 147 -26.33 -10.97 14.13
CA PRO A 147 -26.61 -11.18 15.55
C PRO A 147 -26.75 -12.64 15.98
N ASN A 148 -27.13 -13.53 15.04
CA ASN A 148 -27.30 -14.96 15.31
C ASN A 148 -26.00 -15.76 15.09
N GLY A 149 -24.98 -15.17 14.46
CA GLY A 149 -23.70 -15.82 14.20
C GLY A 149 -23.79 -16.99 13.22
N GLU A 150 -24.76 -16.97 12.30
CA GLU A 150 -25.03 -18.07 11.36
C GLU A 150 -24.15 -18.00 10.11
N PHE A 151 -23.61 -16.82 9.79
CA PHE A 151 -22.93 -16.53 8.52
C PHE A 151 -21.54 -15.94 8.70
N ILE A 152 -21.35 -14.99 9.62
CA ILE A 152 -20.11 -14.21 9.73
C ILE A 152 -19.15 -14.87 10.71
N ILE A 153 -17.99 -15.29 10.19
CA ILE A 153 -16.91 -15.89 10.99
C ILE A 153 -16.15 -14.82 11.78
N SER A 154 -15.77 -13.72 11.13
CA SER A 154 -15.03 -12.61 11.73
C SER A 154 -15.25 -11.31 10.95
N THR A 155 -15.04 -10.19 11.64
CA THR A 155 -15.10 -8.83 11.09
C THR A 155 -13.74 -8.18 11.25
N ARG A 156 -13.31 -7.44 10.21
CA ARG A 156 -12.00 -6.80 10.17
C ARG A 156 -12.05 -5.50 9.38
N VAL A 157 -11.58 -4.42 9.99
CA VAL A 157 -11.39 -3.11 9.36
C VAL A 157 -9.89 -2.80 9.34
N ARG A 158 -9.42 -2.11 8.30
CA ARG A 158 -8.03 -1.68 8.20
C ARG A 158 -7.90 -0.32 7.55
N CYS A 159 -6.87 0.40 7.98
CA CYS A 159 -6.43 1.66 7.42
C CYS A 159 -4.94 1.60 7.04
N GLY A 160 -4.59 2.06 5.83
CA GLY A 160 -3.20 2.30 5.41
C GLY A 160 -2.74 3.71 5.76
N ARG A 161 -1.52 3.89 6.26
CA ARG A 161 -0.91 5.21 6.53
C ARG A 161 0.54 5.22 6.10
N SER A 162 0.99 6.39 5.64
CA SER A 162 2.37 6.66 5.27
C SER A 162 2.96 7.75 6.16
N LEU A 163 4.12 7.49 6.75
CA LEU A 163 4.88 8.45 7.56
C LEU A 163 5.36 9.64 6.72
N GLU A 164 5.11 10.86 7.22
CA GLU A 164 5.62 12.09 6.61
C GLU A 164 7.16 12.10 6.58
N GLY A 165 7.73 12.62 5.49
CA GLY A 165 9.18 12.70 5.30
C GLY A 165 9.84 11.45 4.71
N TYR A 166 9.08 10.37 4.49
CA TYR A 166 9.55 9.15 3.83
C TYR A 166 8.87 8.95 2.47
N PRO A 167 9.61 8.54 1.42
CA PRO A 167 8.99 8.10 0.18
C PRO A 167 8.36 6.70 0.37
N PHE A 168 7.69 6.18 -0.66
CA PHE A 168 7.11 4.83 -0.59
C PHE A 168 8.18 3.75 -0.80
N ASN A 169 7.79 2.48 -0.60
CA ASN A 169 8.69 1.33 -0.64
C ASN A 169 9.71 1.30 -1.82
N PRO A 170 9.34 1.62 -3.08
CA PRO A 170 10.29 1.58 -4.21
C PRO A 170 11.47 2.56 -4.08
N CYS A 171 11.36 3.56 -3.20
CA CYS A 171 12.39 4.56 -2.94
C CYS A 171 13.03 4.46 -1.56
N LEU A 172 12.49 3.63 -0.66
CA LEU A 172 13.05 3.45 0.69
C LEU A 172 14.42 2.78 0.66
N THR A 173 15.35 3.31 1.46
CA THR A 173 16.64 2.66 1.75
C THR A 173 16.52 1.73 2.95
N GLU A 174 17.44 0.77 3.10
CA GLU A 174 17.47 -0.12 4.28
C GLU A 174 17.55 0.65 5.61
N ALA A 175 18.30 1.76 5.63
CA ALA A 175 18.40 2.61 6.81
C ALA A 175 17.06 3.26 7.17
N GLN A 176 16.31 3.75 6.17
CA GLN A 176 14.98 4.31 6.38
C GLN A 176 13.99 3.26 6.88
N TYR A 177 14.02 2.03 6.35
CA TYR A 177 13.21 0.92 6.87
C TYR A 177 13.43 0.70 8.37
N LYS A 178 14.70 0.64 8.81
CA LYS A 178 15.04 0.48 10.24
C LYS A 178 14.65 1.69 11.08
N GLU A 179 14.82 2.90 10.56
CA GLU A 179 14.43 4.12 11.27
C GLU A 179 12.91 4.20 11.46
N MET A 180 12.15 3.83 10.44
CA MET A 180 10.68 3.78 10.50
C MET A 180 10.21 2.70 11.49
N GLU A 181 10.82 1.51 11.47
CA GLU A 181 10.55 0.44 12.45
C GLU A 181 10.78 0.94 13.89
N ASP A 182 11.91 1.59 14.16
CA ASP A 182 12.23 2.14 15.48
C ASP A 182 11.21 3.21 15.92
N LYS A 183 10.84 4.15 15.03
CA LYS A 183 9.81 5.16 15.32
C LYS A 183 8.44 4.54 15.61
N VAL A 184 8.01 3.60 14.77
CA VAL A 184 6.70 2.94 14.91
C VAL A 184 6.66 2.09 16.17
N SER A 185 7.66 1.24 16.40
CA SER A 185 7.71 0.37 17.59
C SER A 185 7.76 1.17 18.90
N LYS A 186 8.51 2.27 18.97
CA LYS A 186 8.53 3.19 20.12
C LYS A 186 7.20 3.90 20.34
N THR A 187 6.51 4.27 19.26
CA THR A 187 5.20 4.93 19.37
C THR A 187 4.16 3.94 19.90
N LEU A 188 4.13 2.72 19.35
CA LEU A 188 3.15 1.71 19.72
C LEU A 188 3.38 1.13 21.11
N SER A 189 4.62 1.12 21.62
CA SER A 189 4.90 0.67 23.00
C SER A 189 4.33 1.59 24.08
N GLY A 190 3.93 2.82 23.71
CA GLY A 190 3.24 3.76 24.58
C GLY A 190 1.71 3.54 24.65
N LEU A 191 1.15 2.60 23.91
CA LEU A 191 -0.28 2.29 23.97
C LEU A 191 -0.64 1.55 25.27
N GLU A 192 -1.75 1.95 25.88
CA GLU A 192 -2.26 1.43 27.15
C GLU A 192 -3.65 0.81 26.99
N GLY A 193 -4.20 0.26 28.08
CA GLY A 193 -5.54 -0.33 28.09
C GLY A 193 -5.68 -1.48 27.10
N GLU A 194 -6.78 -1.50 26.35
CA GLU A 194 -7.09 -2.56 25.37
C GLU A 194 -6.16 -2.57 24.16
N LEU A 195 -5.47 -1.45 23.89
CA LEU A 195 -4.52 -1.32 22.78
C LEU A 195 -3.10 -1.73 23.18
N LYS A 196 -2.85 -1.98 24.46
CA LYS A 196 -1.55 -2.41 24.96
C LYS A 196 -1.15 -3.75 24.37
N GLY A 197 0.10 -3.83 23.94
CA GLY A 197 0.60 -4.95 23.18
C GLY A 197 2.11 -4.97 23.04
N LYS A 198 2.57 -5.78 22.09
CA LYS A 198 4.00 -5.98 21.84
C LYS A 198 4.31 -5.88 20.35
N PHE A 199 5.44 -5.25 20.05
CA PHE A 199 6.03 -5.24 18.71
C PHE A 199 6.92 -6.46 18.53
N HIS A 200 6.74 -7.17 17.42
CA HIS A 200 7.49 -8.35 17.02
C HIS A 200 8.18 -8.06 15.67
N PRO A 201 9.48 -7.71 15.69
CA PRO A 201 10.27 -7.59 14.47
C PRO A 201 10.25 -8.90 13.69
N LEU A 202 10.13 -8.85 12.36
CA LEU A 202 10.32 -10.03 11.51
C LEU A 202 11.79 -10.45 11.48
N THR A 203 12.71 -9.48 11.61
CA THR A 203 14.14 -9.78 11.72
C THR A 203 14.42 -10.51 13.03
N GLY A 204 14.93 -11.74 12.92
CA GLY A 204 15.24 -12.59 14.09
C GLY A 204 14.02 -13.25 14.73
N MET A 205 12.83 -13.18 14.10
CA MET A 205 11.65 -13.91 14.55
C MET A 205 11.89 -15.41 14.43
N ASP A 206 11.67 -16.15 15.53
CA ASP A 206 11.77 -17.60 15.52
C ASP A 206 10.61 -18.23 14.75
N LYS A 207 10.84 -19.45 14.24
CA LYS A 207 9.86 -20.14 13.39
C LYS A 207 8.57 -20.50 14.11
N THR A 208 8.60 -20.68 15.43
CA THR A 208 7.39 -20.98 16.21
C THR A 208 6.50 -19.76 16.30
N THR A 209 7.06 -18.59 16.64
CA THR A 209 6.34 -17.31 16.63
C THR A 209 5.83 -16.98 15.23
N GLN A 210 6.67 -17.17 14.20
CA GLN A 210 6.27 -16.92 12.81
C GLN A 210 5.09 -17.80 12.39
N GLN A 211 5.13 -19.10 12.70
CA GLN A 211 4.05 -20.03 12.36
C GLN A 211 2.75 -19.68 13.12
N GLN A 212 2.85 -19.34 14.40
CA GLN A 212 1.68 -18.92 15.18
C GLN A 212 0.99 -17.69 14.57
N LEU A 213 1.77 -16.68 14.15
CA LEU A 213 1.22 -15.48 13.51
C LEU A 213 0.61 -15.77 12.13
N ILE A 214 1.11 -16.78 11.42
CA ILE A 214 0.49 -17.26 10.16
C ILE A 214 -0.83 -17.97 10.44
N ASP A 215 -0.84 -18.87 11.42
CA ASP A 215 -2.02 -19.66 11.80
C ASP A 215 -3.15 -18.77 12.34
N ASP A 216 -2.79 -17.69 13.04
CA ASP A 216 -3.73 -16.68 13.52
C ASP A 216 -4.21 -15.73 12.41
N HIS A 217 -3.73 -15.90 11.16
CA HIS A 217 -4.02 -15.02 10.02
C HIS A 217 -3.54 -13.57 10.18
N PHE A 218 -2.49 -13.35 10.98
CA PHE A 218 -1.96 -12.02 11.30
C PHE A 218 -0.72 -11.65 10.50
N LEU A 219 0.09 -12.63 10.10
CA LEU A 219 1.30 -12.33 9.34
C LEU A 219 0.95 -12.09 7.86
N PHE A 220 1.43 -10.97 7.33
CA PHE A 220 1.40 -10.73 5.90
C PHE A 220 2.32 -11.74 5.17
N LYS A 221 1.90 -12.15 3.97
CA LYS A 221 2.63 -13.17 3.21
C LYS A 221 3.93 -12.59 2.67
N GLU A 222 5.01 -13.33 2.84
CA GLU A 222 6.27 -13.03 2.15
C GLU A 222 6.11 -13.28 0.64
N GLY A 223 6.65 -12.37 -0.17
CA GLY A 223 6.84 -12.62 -1.59
C GLY A 223 5.60 -12.50 -2.47
N ASP A 224 4.74 -11.51 -2.21
CA ASP A 224 3.77 -11.09 -3.22
C ASP A 224 4.51 -10.62 -4.48
N ARG A 225 4.30 -11.31 -5.60
CA ARG A 225 5.02 -11.06 -6.85
C ARG A 225 4.73 -9.68 -7.47
N PHE A 226 3.57 -9.08 -7.18
CA PHE A 226 3.25 -7.73 -7.64
C PHE A 226 4.08 -6.71 -6.86
N LEU A 227 4.17 -6.86 -5.54
CA LEU A 227 5.01 -6.02 -4.68
C LEU A 227 6.51 -6.22 -4.96
N GLN A 228 6.93 -7.45 -5.24
CA GLN A 228 8.32 -7.73 -5.64
C GLN A 228 8.68 -7.02 -6.95
N ALA A 229 7.83 -7.13 -7.97
CA ALA A 229 8.04 -6.46 -9.26
C ALA A 229 7.95 -4.92 -9.17
N ALA A 230 7.23 -4.39 -8.17
CA ALA A 230 7.23 -2.97 -7.84
C ALA A 230 8.46 -2.51 -7.04
N ASN A 231 9.44 -3.38 -6.78
CA ASN A 231 10.57 -3.12 -5.87
C ASN A 231 10.14 -2.76 -4.42
N ALA A 232 8.94 -3.16 -4.01
CA ALA A 232 8.38 -2.81 -2.71
C ALA A 232 8.88 -3.74 -1.57
N CYS A 233 9.51 -4.86 -1.91
CA CYS A 233 10.03 -5.85 -0.94
C CYS A 233 11.55 -5.79 -0.74
N ARG A 234 12.23 -4.71 -1.14
CA ARG A 234 13.70 -4.60 -0.99
C ARG A 234 14.12 -4.69 0.48
N TYR A 235 15.29 -5.28 0.70
CA TYR A 235 15.92 -5.48 2.02
C TYR A 235 15.13 -6.35 3.01
N TRP A 236 14.16 -7.14 2.53
CA TRP A 236 13.37 -8.00 3.39
C TRP A 236 14.23 -8.97 4.24
N PRO A 237 13.92 -9.19 5.54
CA PRO A 237 12.82 -8.63 6.34
C PRO A 237 13.22 -7.38 7.15
N SER A 238 14.27 -6.66 6.76
CA SER A 238 14.79 -5.52 7.52
C SER A 238 13.77 -4.39 7.65
N GLY A 239 13.57 -3.90 8.88
CA GLY A 239 12.59 -2.85 9.19
C GLY A 239 11.13 -3.31 9.18
N ARG A 240 10.85 -4.61 9.00
CA ARG A 240 9.48 -5.14 8.97
C ARG A 240 9.13 -5.70 10.33
N GLY A 241 7.89 -5.48 10.76
CA GLY A 241 7.41 -5.99 12.03
C GLY A 241 5.89 -6.01 12.11
N ILE A 242 5.40 -6.68 13.14
CA ILE A 242 4.00 -6.69 13.51
C ILE A 242 3.85 -6.31 14.98
N TYR A 243 2.98 -5.36 15.26
CA TYR A 243 2.45 -5.12 16.59
C TYR A 243 1.10 -5.79 16.72
N HIS A 244 0.80 -6.35 17.88
CA HIS A 244 -0.57 -6.65 18.25
C HIS A 244 -0.79 -6.50 19.75
N ASN A 245 -2.04 -6.20 20.14
CA ASN A 245 -2.46 -6.22 21.53
C ASN A 245 -2.54 -7.66 22.07
N ASP A 246 -2.67 -7.79 23.39
CA ASP A 246 -2.71 -9.10 24.06
C ASP A 246 -3.92 -9.94 23.60
N ASN A 247 -5.05 -9.28 23.33
CA ASN A 247 -6.29 -9.90 22.86
C ASN A 247 -6.30 -10.21 21.35
N LYS A 248 -5.28 -9.79 20.61
CA LYS A 248 -5.16 -9.97 19.16
C LYS A 248 -6.33 -9.39 18.36
N THR A 249 -6.94 -8.32 18.88
CA THR A 249 -8.03 -7.56 18.24
C THR A 249 -7.56 -6.26 17.60
N PHE A 250 -6.36 -5.78 17.96
CA PHE A 250 -5.72 -4.61 17.37
C PHE A 250 -4.31 -4.99 16.90
N LEU A 251 -4.02 -4.73 15.62
CA LEU A 251 -2.74 -5.07 15.00
C LEU A 251 -2.21 -3.89 14.18
N VAL A 252 -0.89 -3.78 14.09
CA VAL A 252 -0.23 -2.85 13.18
C VAL A 252 0.86 -3.58 12.41
N TRP A 253 0.73 -3.65 11.09
CA TRP A 253 1.84 -4.07 10.23
C TRP A 253 2.75 -2.89 9.94
N CYS A 254 4.05 -3.08 10.07
CA CYS A 254 5.06 -2.07 9.79
C CYS A 254 5.86 -2.48 8.53
N ASN A 255 5.93 -1.57 7.56
CA ASN A 255 6.74 -1.66 6.34
C ASN A 255 6.45 -2.86 5.42
N GLU A 256 5.17 -3.22 5.29
CA GLU A 256 4.73 -4.20 4.29
C GLU A 256 4.48 -3.51 2.93
N GLU A 257 3.24 -3.39 2.46
CA GLU A 257 2.90 -2.65 1.23
C GLU A 257 2.84 -1.14 1.48
N ASP A 258 2.34 -0.76 2.66
CA ASP A 258 2.35 0.60 3.21
C ASP A 258 3.31 0.69 4.40
N HIS A 259 3.65 1.91 4.83
CA HIS A 259 4.49 2.11 6.02
C HIS A 259 3.80 1.57 7.28
N LEU A 260 2.49 1.81 7.40
CA LEU A 260 1.64 1.24 8.44
C LEU A 260 0.34 0.71 7.84
N ARG A 261 -0.06 -0.48 8.30
CA ARG A 261 -1.45 -0.94 8.21
C ARG A 261 -1.99 -1.13 9.62
N ILE A 262 -2.93 -0.28 10.00
CA ILE A 262 -3.61 -0.31 11.30
C ILE A 262 -4.86 -1.16 11.11
N ILE A 263 -5.07 -2.13 11.98
CA ILE A 263 -6.04 -3.19 11.80
C ILE A 263 -6.80 -3.40 13.10
N SER A 264 -8.12 -3.42 13.00
CA SER A 264 -9.02 -3.83 14.07
C SER A 264 -9.82 -5.05 13.60
N MET A 265 -9.92 -6.08 14.43
CA MET A 265 -10.66 -7.30 14.08
C MET A 265 -11.11 -8.12 15.29
N GLN A 266 -12.19 -8.87 15.10
CA GLN A 266 -12.66 -9.86 16.08
C GLN A 266 -13.52 -10.95 15.41
N PRO A 267 -13.74 -12.11 16.07
CA PRO A 267 -14.74 -13.09 15.66
C PRO A 267 -16.17 -12.50 15.66
N GLY A 268 -17.03 -13.03 14.79
CA GLY A 268 -18.41 -12.58 14.65
C GLY A 268 -18.59 -11.31 13.80
N GLY A 269 -19.81 -10.78 13.80
CA GLY A 269 -20.28 -9.71 12.91
C GLY A 269 -20.35 -8.30 13.49
N ASP A 270 -19.84 -8.07 14.70
CA ASP A 270 -19.98 -6.77 15.38
C ASP A 270 -19.06 -5.69 14.79
N LEU A 271 -19.54 -5.02 13.74
CA LEU A 271 -18.81 -3.96 13.06
C LEU A 271 -18.68 -2.71 13.94
N GLY A 272 -19.68 -2.41 14.78
CA GLY A 272 -19.64 -1.28 15.69
C GLY A 272 -18.45 -1.39 16.63
N GLN A 273 -18.26 -2.54 17.28
CA GLN A 273 -17.10 -2.77 18.16
C GLN A 273 -15.77 -2.70 17.41
N VAL A 274 -15.68 -3.27 16.21
CA VAL A 274 -14.45 -3.22 15.40
C VAL A 274 -14.08 -1.78 15.03
N MET A 275 -15.05 -0.90 14.79
CA MET A 275 -14.80 0.49 14.40
C MET A 275 -14.44 1.42 15.57
N LEU A 276 -14.73 1.06 16.83
CA LEU A 276 -14.44 1.90 18.00
C LEU A 276 -12.93 2.18 18.22
N TYR A 277 -12.05 1.43 17.55
CA TYR A 277 -10.60 1.56 17.67
C TYR A 277 -9.93 2.39 16.54
N GLU A 278 -10.69 2.97 15.60
CA GLU A 278 -10.17 3.85 14.52
C GLU A 278 -10.52 5.34 14.72
#